data_AF-A0A6G8NWS3-F1
#
_entry.id   AF-A0A6G8NWS3-F1
#
_cell.length_a   1.000
_cell.length_b   1.000
_cell.length_c   1.000
_cell.angle_alpha   90.00
_cell.angle_beta   90.00
_cell.angle_gamma   90.00
#
_symmetry.space_group_name_H-M   'P 1'
#
loop_
_entity.id
_entity.type
_entity.pdbx_description
1 polymer ?
#
loop_
_entity_poly.entity_id
_entity_poly.type
_entity_poly.pdbx_seq_one_letter_code
_entity_poly.pdbx_strand_id
1 'polypeptide(L)'
;MKKRTLAALAATLLFAVTTVDTFVAPHMAHAQASDASASASATATATTAAPQTAGSATDEAVPPPAPATSETVNNPYGLGALWKNGDFVARFVLILLVLMSMGSWYIMITKFFEQFRANRRAKSADEQLWTAPSLVEGAKMLDEASPFRFIAETAIEAGEHHNEALLEAVDRNTWIDTSVERAITNVSNRLQDGLAFLGTVGSTAPFVGLFGTVWGIYHALTAIGIAGQASIDKVAGPVGEALIMTAIGLAVAVPAVLGYNFLVRRNKSVMERVRAFGAQLHTVLLAGSRRSVRATAREAALAQ
;
A
#
# COMPACT_ATOMS: atom_id res chain seq x y z
N MET A 1 1.05 -23.14 -16.58
CA MET A 1 0.74 -21.74 -16.97
C MET A 1 -0.75 -21.35 -16.90
N LYS A 2 -1.70 -22.24 -16.56
CA LYS A 2 -3.16 -21.94 -16.62
C LYS A 2 -3.82 -21.34 -15.36
N LYS A 3 -3.12 -21.22 -14.21
CA LYS A 3 -3.72 -20.72 -12.95
C LYS A 3 -3.48 -19.23 -12.66
N ARG A 4 -2.57 -18.58 -13.41
CA ARG A 4 -2.21 -17.15 -13.21
C ARG A 4 -3.07 -16.20 -14.05
N THR A 5 -3.76 -16.71 -15.07
CA THR A 5 -4.57 -15.91 -16.02
C THR A 5 -5.99 -15.65 -15.53
N LEU A 6 -6.54 -16.52 -14.66
CA LEU A 6 -7.89 -16.32 -14.08
C LEU A 6 -7.94 -15.17 -13.07
N ALA A 7 -6.85 -14.95 -12.32
CA ALA A 7 -6.76 -13.83 -11.38
C ALA A 7 -6.52 -12.47 -12.09
N ALA A 8 -5.89 -12.49 -13.27
CA ALA A 8 -5.71 -11.29 -14.08
C ALA A 8 -7.03 -10.84 -14.74
N LEU A 9 -7.88 -11.79 -15.17
CA LEU A 9 -9.15 -11.51 -15.84
C LEU A 9 -10.23 -10.92 -14.91
N ALA A 10 -10.20 -11.24 -13.63
CA ALA A 10 -11.10 -10.65 -12.63
C ALA A 10 -10.76 -9.18 -12.30
N ALA A 11 -9.51 -8.75 -12.57
CA ALA A 11 -9.06 -7.38 -12.31
C ALA A 11 -9.26 -6.43 -13.50
N THR A 12 -9.55 -6.94 -14.71
CA THR A 12 -9.64 -6.12 -15.93
C THR A 12 -11.06 -5.66 -16.26
N LEU A 13 -12.11 -6.18 -15.61
CA LEU A 13 -13.50 -5.92 -15.99
C LEU A 13 -14.16 -4.66 -15.38
N LEU A 14 -13.39 -3.80 -14.71
CA LEU A 14 -13.91 -2.61 -14.01
C LEU A 14 -13.28 -1.28 -14.44
N PHE A 15 -12.57 -1.25 -15.57
CA PHE A 15 -12.05 -0.01 -16.15
C PHE A 15 -12.85 0.40 -17.39
N ALA A 16 -13.96 1.08 -17.16
CA ALA A 16 -14.61 1.90 -18.17
C ALA A 16 -15.46 3.00 -17.51
N VAL A 17 -14.81 3.99 -16.87
CA VAL A 17 -15.42 5.31 -16.65
C VAL A 17 -14.40 6.40 -16.95
N THR A 18 -14.78 7.18 -17.95
CA THR A 18 -14.27 8.41 -18.55
C THR A 18 -13.36 9.32 -17.69
N THR A 19 -12.20 9.63 -18.26
CA THR A 19 -11.35 10.77 -17.92
C THR A 19 -11.96 12.08 -18.46
N VAL A 20 -12.23 13.04 -17.59
CA VAL A 20 -12.30 14.46 -17.95
C VAL A 20 -11.20 15.16 -17.17
N ASP A 21 -10.12 15.50 -17.88
CA ASP A 21 -9.04 16.36 -17.40
C ASP A 21 -9.56 17.80 -17.28
N THR A 22 -9.53 18.36 -16.07
CA THR A 22 -9.51 19.80 -15.87
C THR A 22 -8.27 20.19 -15.07
N PHE A 23 -7.34 20.81 -15.78
CA PHE A 23 -6.17 21.50 -15.24
C PHE A 23 -6.61 22.57 -14.23
N VAL A 24 -6.15 22.47 -12.98
CA VAL A 24 -6.14 23.57 -12.01
C VAL A 24 -4.71 23.75 -11.50
N ALA A 25 -4.14 24.91 -11.79
CA ALA A 25 -2.80 25.33 -11.36
C ALA A 25 -2.74 25.59 -9.85
N PRO A 26 -1.54 25.49 -9.21
CA PRO A 26 -1.40 25.63 -7.77
C PRO A 26 -1.39 27.10 -7.35
N HIS A 27 -2.35 27.52 -6.52
CA HIS A 27 -2.29 28.81 -5.84
C HIS A 27 -1.53 28.64 -4.51
N MET A 28 -0.48 29.44 -4.32
CA MET A 28 0.30 29.47 -3.08
C MET A 28 -0.60 29.93 -1.91
N ALA A 29 -0.60 29.15 -0.83
CA ALA A 29 -1.28 29.50 0.41
C ALA A 29 -0.34 30.33 1.29
N HIS A 30 -0.64 31.62 1.45
CA HIS A 30 -0.13 32.44 2.55
C HIS A 30 -1.01 32.25 3.78
N ALA A 31 -0.38 31.93 4.90
CA ALA A 31 -1.01 31.90 6.20
C ALA A 31 -1.38 33.32 6.62
N GLN A 32 -2.64 33.55 7.00
CA GLN A 32 -3.03 34.76 7.72
C GLN A 32 -4.02 34.41 8.82
N ALA A 33 -3.64 34.74 10.05
CA ALA A 33 -4.50 34.70 11.22
C ALA A 33 -5.59 35.77 11.08
N SER A 34 -6.81 35.46 11.48
CA SER A 34 -7.88 36.45 11.61
C SER A 34 -8.44 36.40 13.02
N ASP A 35 -8.26 37.53 13.70
CA ASP A 35 -8.93 37.94 14.92
C ASP A 35 -10.46 37.90 14.73
N ALA A 36 -11.15 37.33 15.71
CA ALA A 36 -12.58 37.51 15.87
C ALA A 36 -12.85 38.01 17.29
N SER A 37 -12.97 39.32 17.43
CA SER A 37 -13.72 39.96 18.50
C SER A 37 -15.10 40.33 17.97
N ALA A 38 -16.15 39.75 18.54
CA ALA A 38 -17.47 40.38 18.66
C ALA A 38 -18.33 39.63 19.70
N SER A 39 -18.68 40.37 20.75
CA SER A 39 -19.49 40.02 21.90
C SER A 39 -20.98 39.88 21.57
N ALA A 40 -21.72 39.05 22.35
CA ALA A 40 -22.86 39.50 23.16
C ALA A 40 -23.62 38.32 23.85
N SER A 41 -23.47 38.29 25.18
CA SER A 41 -24.53 38.21 26.21
C SER A 41 -25.73 37.25 26.08
N ALA A 42 -25.80 36.29 27.02
CA ALA A 42 -27.05 35.97 27.73
C ALA A 42 -26.77 35.38 29.12
N THR A 43 -27.23 36.12 30.12
CA THR A 43 -27.20 35.91 31.57
C THR A 43 -28.03 34.68 31.99
N ALA A 44 -27.50 33.85 32.87
CA ALA A 44 -28.30 32.91 33.67
C ALA A 44 -28.00 33.11 35.16
N THR A 45 -28.98 33.72 35.81
CA THR A 45 -29.07 34.10 37.21
C THR A 45 -29.08 32.86 38.11
N ALA A 46 -28.22 32.82 39.12
CA ALA A 46 -28.30 31.86 40.21
C ALA A 46 -29.44 32.27 41.16
N THR A 47 -30.48 31.44 41.26
CA THR A 47 -31.50 31.58 42.30
C THR A 47 -31.14 30.69 43.49
N THR A 48 -30.86 31.36 44.60
CA THR A 48 -30.75 30.81 45.96
C THR A 48 -32.09 30.21 46.41
N ALA A 49 -32.10 28.96 46.86
CA ALA A 49 -33.22 28.36 47.58
C ALA A 49 -32.79 28.06 49.03
N ALA A 50 -33.53 28.63 49.98
CA ALA A 50 -33.38 28.45 51.43
C ALA A 50 -34.36 27.35 51.94
N PRO A 51 -34.32 26.93 53.21
CA PRO A 51 -34.22 25.52 53.60
C PRO A 51 -35.59 24.86 53.87
N GLN A 52 -35.74 23.59 53.48
CA GLN A 52 -36.88 22.77 53.90
C GLN A 52 -36.52 21.90 55.12
N THR A 53 -37.45 21.90 56.05
CA THR A 53 -37.49 21.33 57.38
C THR A 53 -37.27 19.82 57.44
N ALA A 54 -36.50 19.40 58.45
CA ALA A 54 -36.26 18.01 58.81
C ALA A 54 -37.56 17.30 59.24
N GLY A 55 -37.91 16.25 58.52
CA GLY A 55 -38.85 15.21 58.94
C GLY A 55 -38.09 13.92 59.18
N SER A 56 -38.15 13.42 60.41
CA SER A 56 -37.51 12.18 60.88
C SER A 56 -38.09 10.97 60.15
N ALA A 57 -37.25 10.19 59.48
CA ALA A 57 -37.58 8.84 59.03
C ALA A 57 -36.39 7.92 59.28
N THR A 58 -36.72 6.79 59.87
CA THR A 58 -35.92 5.69 60.41
C THR A 58 -34.76 5.21 59.53
N ASP A 59 -33.65 4.94 60.22
CA ASP A 59 -32.45 4.24 59.76
C ASP A 59 -32.81 2.78 59.44
N GLU A 60 -33.07 2.46 58.17
CA GLU A 60 -33.20 1.08 57.68
C GLU A 60 -31.99 0.77 56.80
N ALA A 61 -31.19 -0.19 57.24
CA ALA A 61 -29.94 -0.59 56.62
C ALA A 61 -30.17 -1.08 55.17
N VAL A 62 -29.62 -0.34 54.20
CA VAL A 62 -29.60 -0.71 52.78
C VAL A 62 -28.77 -1.99 52.61
N PRO A 63 -29.32 -3.10 52.07
CA PRO A 63 -28.54 -4.30 51.78
C PRO A 63 -27.51 -4.02 50.65
N PRO A 64 -26.38 -4.73 50.64
CA PRO A 64 -25.29 -4.46 49.69
C PRO A 64 -25.77 -4.61 48.23
N PRO A 65 -25.29 -3.78 47.28
CA PRO A 65 -25.70 -3.84 45.89
C PRO A 65 -25.35 -5.20 45.29
N ALA A 66 -26.34 -5.84 44.66
CA ALA A 66 -26.16 -7.09 43.92
C ALA A 66 -25.07 -6.93 42.84
N PRO A 67 -24.30 -8.00 42.53
CA PRO A 67 -23.23 -7.93 41.54
C PRO A 67 -23.78 -7.45 40.20
N ALA A 68 -23.10 -6.48 39.59
CA ALA A 68 -23.44 -5.92 38.30
C ALA A 68 -23.60 -7.04 37.27
N THR A 69 -24.85 -7.40 36.98
CA THR A 69 -25.20 -8.19 35.81
C THR A 69 -24.77 -7.37 34.61
N SER A 70 -23.74 -7.84 33.91
CA SER A 70 -23.39 -7.38 32.58
C SER A 70 -24.60 -7.60 31.69
N GLU A 71 -25.50 -6.61 31.62
CA GLU A 71 -26.52 -6.59 30.60
C GLU A 71 -25.80 -6.61 29.26
N THR A 72 -25.99 -7.69 28.52
CA THR A 72 -25.62 -7.73 27.11
C THR A 72 -26.51 -6.72 26.42
N VAL A 73 -26.04 -5.47 26.33
CA VAL A 73 -26.66 -4.43 25.50
C VAL A 73 -26.64 -4.96 24.08
N ASN A 74 -27.75 -5.56 23.66
CA ASN A 74 -27.97 -6.02 22.30
C ASN A 74 -28.05 -4.76 21.45
N ASN A 75 -26.93 -4.34 20.84
CA ASN A 75 -26.89 -3.15 20.02
C ASN A 75 -27.68 -3.45 18.73
N PRO A 76 -28.87 -2.85 18.54
CA PRO A 76 -29.68 -3.08 17.34
C PRO A 76 -29.05 -2.43 16.09
N TYR A 77 -27.99 -1.65 16.27
CA TYR A 77 -27.26 -0.93 15.23
C TYR A 77 -25.87 -1.55 15.07
N GLY A 78 -25.57 -2.10 13.89
CA GLY A 78 -24.31 -2.78 13.63
C GLY A 78 -24.26 -3.41 12.24
N LEU A 79 -23.18 -4.14 11.93
CA LEU A 79 -23.00 -4.77 10.61
C LEU A 79 -24.15 -5.70 10.21
N GLY A 80 -24.76 -6.38 11.18
CA GLY A 80 -25.92 -7.25 10.95
C GLY A 80 -27.19 -6.49 10.56
N ALA A 81 -27.41 -5.31 11.14
CA ALA A 81 -28.51 -4.42 10.78
C ALA A 81 -28.26 -3.77 9.43
N LEU A 82 -27.03 -3.30 9.17
CA LEU A 82 -26.62 -2.75 7.88
C LEU A 82 -26.74 -3.77 6.74
N TRP A 83 -26.53 -5.07 7.00
CA TRP A 83 -26.75 -6.10 5.98
C TRP A 83 -28.24 -6.38 5.75
N LYS A 84 -29.04 -6.51 6.82
CA LYS A 84 -30.49 -6.80 6.72
C LYS A 84 -31.28 -5.63 6.15
N ASN A 85 -31.00 -4.41 6.58
CA ASN A 85 -31.70 -3.18 6.21
C ASN A 85 -31.02 -2.43 5.06
N GLY A 86 -29.75 -2.75 4.75
CA GLY A 86 -29.00 -2.03 3.74
C GLY A 86 -29.47 -2.29 2.32
N ASP A 87 -29.66 -1.17 1.60
CA ASP A 87 -29.94 -1.14 0.17
C ASP A 87 -28.79 -1.78 -0.65
N PHE A 88 -29.08 -2.15 -1.89
CA PHE A 88 -28.13 -2.78 -2.84
C PHE A 88 -26.80 -2.01 -2.94
N VAL A 89 -26.87 -0.67 -2.99
CA VAL A 89 -25.68 0.20 -3.08
C VAL A 89 -24.80 0.08 -1.84
N ALA A 90 -25.39 0.05 -0.64
CA ALA A 90 -24.62 -0.08 0.60
C ALA A 90 -23.89 -1.43 0.66
N ARG A 91 -24.57 -2.52 0.27
CA ARG A 91 -23.95 -3.86 0.21
C ARG A 91 -22.81 -3.90 -0.81
N PHE A 92 -22.99 -3.29 -1.98
CA PHE A 92 -21.95 -3.19 -3.00
C PHE A 92 -20.71 -2.46 -2.49
N VAL A 93 -20.88 -1.28 -1.88
CA VAL A 93 -19.77 -0.48 -1.32
C VAL A 93 -19.04 -1.25 -0.23
N LEU A 94 -19.77 -1.93 0.66
CA LEU A 94 -19.18 -2.76 1.71
C LEU A 94 -18.34 -3.92 1.13
N ILE A 95 -18.87 -4.65 0.15
CA ILE A 95 -18.15 -5.73 -0.53
C ILE A 95 -16.90 -5.19 -1.23
N LEU A 96 -17.01 -4.05 -1.91
CA LEU A 96 -15.88 -3.40 -2.57
C LEU A 96 -14.77 -3.07 -1.56
N LEU A 97 -15.10 -2.46 -0.42
CA LEU A 97 -14.14 -2.17 0.65
C LEU A 97 -13.47 -3.43 1.20
N VAL A 98 -14.23 -4.51 1.38
CA VAL A 98 -13.67 -5.80 1.82
C VAL A 98 -12.69 -6.37 0.80
N LEU A 99 -13.02 -6.34 -0.49
CA LEU A 99 -12.12 -6.79 -1.56
C LEU A 99 -10.84 -5.95 -1.63
N MET A 100 -10.95 -4.62 -1.50
CA MET A 100 -9.81 -3.71 -1.44
C MET A 100 -8.91 -4.03 -0.23
N SER A 101 -9.50 -4.32 0.93
CA SER A 101 -8.78 -4.74 2.14
C SER A 101 -8.03 -6.06 1.95
N MET A 102 -8.73 -7.09 1.45
CA MET A 102 -8.13 -8.40 1.20
C MET A 102 -6.98 -8.31 0.19
N GLY A 103 -7.16 -7.57 -0.90
CA GLY A 103 -6.11 -7.33 -1.88
C GLY A 103 -4.90 -6.62 -1.27
N SER A 104 -5.14 -5.64 -0.40
CA SER A 104 -4.07 -4.89 0.26
C SER A 104 -3.25 -5.77 1.19
N TRP A 105 -3.89 -6.59 2.02
CA TRP A 105 -3.22 -7.55 2.89
C TRP A 105 -2.45 -8.61 2.10
N TYR A 106 -3.03 -9.16 1.03
CA TYR A 106 -2.37 -10.13 0.18
C TYR A 106 -1.08 -9.56 -0.44
N ILE A 107 -1.14 -8.36 -1.03
CA ILE A 107 0.03 -7.71 -1.63
C ILE A 107 1.07 -7.40 -0.56
N MET A 108 0.65 -6.86 0.59
CA MET A 108 1.56 -6.51 1.69
C MET A 108 2.35 -7.72 2.18
N ILE A 109 1.69 -8.84 2.43
CA ILE A 109 2.33 -10.07 2.92
C ILE A 109 3.27 -10.66 1.84
N THR A 110 2.78 -10.82 0.61
CA THR A 110 3.57 -11.44 -0.47
C THR A 110 4.82 -10.62 -0.79
N LYS A 111 4.70 -9.30 -0.93
CA LYS A 111 5.85 -8.41 -1.18
C LYS A 111 6.79 -8.31 0.02
N PHE A 112 6.28 -8.35 1.24
CA PHE A 112 7.13 -8.40 2.43
C PHE A 112 8.09 -9.60 2.40
N PHE A 113 7.57 -10.79 2.09
CA PHE A 113 8.38 -12.01 1.98
C PHE A 113 9.32 -11.98 0.77
N GLU A 114 8.85 -11.50 -0.39
CA GLU A 114 9.68 -11.35 -1.59
C GLU A 114 10.90 -10.44 -1.32
N GLN A 115 10.67 -9.27 -0.74
CA GLN A 115 11.73 -8.32 -0.37
C GLN A 115 12.67 -8.87 0.71
N PHE A 116 12.13 -9.55 1.72
CA PHE A 116 12.93 -10.15 2.79
C PHE A 116 13.87 -11.23 2.22
N ARG A 117 13.35 -12.09 1.33
CA ARG A 117 14.15 -13.12 0.66
C ARG A 117 15.16 -12.50 -0.30
N ALA A 118 14.80 -11.47 -1.05
CA ALA A 118 15.74 -10.74 -1.92
C ALA A 118 16.90 -10.12 -1.13
N ASN A 119 16.63 -9.48 0.01
CA ASN A 119 17.67 -8.88 0.85
C ASN A 119 18.60 -9.92 1.48
N ARG A 120 18.07 -11.11 1.85
CA ARG A 120 18.90 -12.23 2.33
C ARG A 120 19.79 -12.78 1.21
N ARG A 121 19.23 -12.95 0.00
CA ARG A 121 19.99 -13.40 -1.18
C ARG A 121 21.05 -12.40 -1.64
N ALA A 122 20.81 -11.10 -1.44
CA ALA A 122 21.81 -10.07 -1.73
C ALA A 122 23.10 -10.30 -0.96
N LYS A 123 22.99 -10.57 0.35
CA LYS A 123 24.14 -10.84 1.21
C LYS A 123 24.91 -12.09 0.78
N SER A 124 24.20 -13.16 0.43
CA SER A 124 24.84 -14.39 -0.02
C SER A 124 25.44 -14.26 -1.43
N ALA A 125 24.84 -13.44 -2.30
CA ALA A 125 25.34 -13.21 -3.65
C ALA A 125 26.72 -12.54 -3.63
N ASP A 126 26.91 -11.53 -2.76
CA ASP A 126 28.22 -10.90 -2.57
C ASP A 126 29.26 -11.93 -2.10
N GLU A 127 28.95 -12.77 -1.09
CA GLU A 127 29.90 -13.78 -0.60
C GLU A 127 30.24 -14.84 -1.67
N GLN A 128 29.23 -15.37 -2.37
CA GLN A 128 29.40 -16.48 -3.32
C GLN A 128 30.07 -16.04 -4.61
N LEU A 129 29.68 -14.90 -5.17
CA LEU A 129 30.23 -14.43 -6.45
C LEU A 129 31.71 -14.05 -6.32
N TRP A 130 32.08 -13.39 -5.22
CA TRP A 130 33.45 -12.90 -5.02
C TRP A 130 34.42 -13.96 -4.50
N THR A 131 33.91 -15.08 -3.97
CA THR A 131 34.73 -16.23 -3.57
C THR A 131 34.89 -17.26 -4.69
N ALA A 132 34.06 -17.18 -5.75
CA ALA A 132 34.09 -18.14 -6.85
C ALA A 132 35.34 -17.99 -7.73
N PRO A 133 35.84 -19.10 -8.33
CA PRO A 133 37.01 -19.06 -9.24
C PRO A 133 36.75 -18.26 -10.51
N SER A 134 35.50 -18.19 -10.95
CA SER A 134 35.08 -17.46 -12.15
C SER A 134 33.69 -16.84 -11.97
N LEU A 135 33.43 -15.78 -12.73
CA LEU A 135 32.14 -15.08 -12.69
C LEU A 135 30.97 -15.96 -13.16
N VAL A 136 31.23 -16.85 -14.12
CA VAL A 136 30.24 -17.79 -14.67
C VAL A 136 29.86 -18.86 -13.64
N GLU A 137 30.85 -19.41 -12.92
CA GLU A 137 30.59 -20.37 -11.84
C GLU A 137 29.89 -19.70 -10.65
N GLY A 138 30.32 -18.50 -10.27
CA GLY A 138 29.68 -17.72 -9.22
C GLY A 138 28.21 -17.42 -9.56
N ALA A 139 27.89 -17.01 -10.78
CA ALA A 139 26.51 -16.76 -11.22
C ALA A 139 25.62 -18.02 -11.13
N LYS A 140 26.16 -19.20 -11.42
CA LYS A 140 25.44 -20.49 -11.31
C LYS A 140 25.16 -20.91 -9.86
N MET A 141 25.97 -20.45 -8.90
CA MET A 141 25.75 -20.71 -7.47
C MET A 141 24.58 -19.89 -6.89
N LEU A 142 24.18 -18.81 -7.56
CA LEU A 142 23.05 -18.00 -7.12
C LEU A 142 21.70 -18.70 -7.36
N ASP A 143 20.74 -18.43 -6.47
CA ASP A 143 19.35 -18.92 -6.58
C ASP A 143 18.70 -18.45 -7.90
N GLU A 144 18.03 -19.35 -8.62
CA GLU A 144 17.38 -19.09 -9.92
C GLU A 144 16.33 -17.97 -9.84
N ALA A 145 15.64 -17.89 -8.70
CA ALA A 145 14.66 -16.84 -8.44
C ALA A 145 15.27 -15.54 -7.87
N SER A 146 16.59 -15.38 -7.89
CA SER A 146 17.30 -14.21 -7.37
C SER A 146 17.40 -13.10 -8.43
N PRO A 147 17.08 -11.83 -8.09
CA PRO A 147 17.34 -10.71 -9.01
C PRO A 147 18.82 -10.54 -9.32
N PHE A 148 19.71 -10.93 -8.40
CA PHE A 148 21.16 -10.88 -8.58
C PHE A 148 21.65 -11.85 -9.66
N ARG A 149 21.05 -13.04 -9.75
CA ARG A 149 21.41 -14.02 -10.78
C ARG A 149 21.02 -13.54 -12.17
N PHE A 150 19.80 -13.03 -12.30
CA PHE A 150 19.31 -12.46 -13.56
C PHE A 150 20.23 -11.36 -14.09
N ILE A 151 20.72 -10.47 -13.21
CA ILE A 151 21.66 -9.42 -13.59
C ILE A 151 23.03 -10.00 -13.95
N ALA A 152 23.55 -10.95 -13.18
CA ALA A 152 24.82 -11.60 -13.46
C ALA A 152 24.82 -12.33 -14.81
N GLU A 153 23.79 -13.13 -15.09
CA GLU A 153 23.62 -13.84 -16.36
C GLU A 153 23.50 -12.85 -17.53
N THR A 154 22.68 -11.81 -17.40
CA THR A 154 22.55 -10.75 -18.43
C THR A 154 23.89 -10.05 -18.69
N ALA A 155 24.66 -9.77 -17.64
CA ALA A 155 25.95 -9.10 -17.76
C ALA A 155 27.00 -9.99 -18.44
N ILE A 156 27.04 -11.29 -18.09
CA ILE A 156 27.92 -12.28 -18.70
C ILE A 156 27.57 -12.44 -20.18
N GLU A 157 26.29 -12.64 -20.50
CA GLU A 157 25.79 -12.79 -21.87
C GLU A 157 26.12 -11.56 -22.73
N ALA A 158 25.95 -10.35 -22.18
CA ALA A 158 26.34 -9.11 -22.86
C ALA A 158 27.86 -9.00 -23.08
N GLY A 159 28.67 -9.58 -22.18
CA GLY A 159 30.11 -9.63 -22.30
C GLY A 159 30.62 -10.61 -23.37
N GLU A 160 29.88 -11.69 -23.61
CA GLU A 160 30.22 -12.76 -24.57
C GLU A 160 29.70 -12.47 -25.99
N HIS A 161 28.47 -11.96 -26.14
CA HIS A 161 27.82 -11.74 -27.44
C HIS A 161 28.08 -10.36 -28.08
N HIS A 162 29.10 -9.62 -27.63
CA HIS A 162 29.43 -8.32 -28.22
C HIS A 162 29.86 -8.41 -29.70
N ASN A 163 30.32 -9.57 -30.17
CA ASN A 163 30.85 -9.76 -31.52
C ASN A 163 29.78 -10.02 -32.60
N GLU A 164 28.49 -9.81 -32.31
CA GLU A 164 27.44 -9.90 -33.33
C GLU A 164 27.47 -8.66 -34.25
N ALA A 165 27.29 -8.87 -35.56
CA ALA A 165 27.51 -7.86 -36.62
C ALA A 165 26.68 -6.56 -36.48
N LEU A 166 25.61 -6.55 -35.69
CA LEU A 166 24.79 -5.36 -35.41
C LEU A 166 25.30 -4.52 -34.23
N LEU A 167 26.21 -5.06 -33.41
CA LEU A 167 26.73 -4.44 -32.19
C LEU A 167 28.19 -3.97 -32.32
N GLU A 168 28.86 -4.30 -33.43
CA GLU A 168 30.27 -3.98 -33.70
C GLU A 168 30.57 -2.47 -33.69
N ALA A 169 29.58 -1.63 -34.02
CA ALA A 169 29.71 -0.17 -33.99
C ALA A 169 29.60 0.46 -32.58
N VAL A 170 29.14 -0.30 -31.57
CA VAL A 170 28.95 0.19 -30.20
C VAL A 170 30.15 -0.23 -29.36
N ASP A 171 30.73 0.68 -28.60
CA ASP A 171 31.82 0.29 -27.68
C ASP A 171 31.34 -0.73 -26.65
N ARG A 172 32.13 -1.79 -26.43
CA ARG A 172 31.80 -2.90 -25.51
C ARG A 172 31.45 -2.41 -24.10
N ASN A 173 32.12 -1.37 -23.61
CA ASN A 173 31.84 -0.79 -22.29
C ASN A 173 30.40 -0.29 -22.21
N THR A 174 29.99 0.47 -23.24
CA THR A 174 28.64 1.04 -23.38
C THR A 174 27.59 -0.07 -23.52
N TRP A 175 27.90 -1.13 -24.26
CA TRP A 175 26.99 -2.27 -24.43
C TRP A 175 26.72 -3.01 -23.11
N ILE A 176 27.78 -3.33 -22.36
CA ILE A 176 27.64 -4.02 -21.06
C ILE A 176 26.90 -3.12 -20.06
N ASP A 177 27.25 -1.83 -19.98
CA ASP A 177 26.61 -0.87 -19.09
C ASP A 177 25.10 -0.77 -19.36
N THR A 178 24.72 -0.59 -20.63
CA THR A 178 23.32 -0.52 -21.04
C THR A 178 22.56 -1.82 -20.74
N SER A 179 23.20 -2.97 -20.93
CA SER A 179 22.59 -4.28 -20.66
C SER A 179 22.35 -4.51 -19.16
N VAL A 180 23.33 -4.13 -18.32
CA VAL A 180 23.20 -4.17 -16.86
C VAL A 180 22.12 -3.20 -16.38
N GLU A 181 22.08 -1.97 -16.88
CA GLU A 181 21.07 -0.98 -16.48
C GLU A 181 19.64 -1.40 -16.90
N ARG A 182 19.49 -2.04 -18.07
CA ARG A 182 18.22 -2.67 -18.47
C ARG A 182 17.81 -3.79 -17.51
N ALA A 183 18.75 -4.64 -17.10
CA ALA A 183 18.48 -5.69 -16.13
C ALA A 183 18.07 -5.12 -14.75
N ILE A 184 18.76 -4.09 -14.28
CA ILE A 184 18.43 -3.35 -13.04
C ILE A 184 17.03 -2.73 -13.14
N THR A 185 16.70 -2.10 -14.28
CA THR A 185 15.38 -1.50 -14.52
C THR A 185 14.27 -2.56 -14.48
N ASN A 186 14.50 -3.73 -15.09
CA ASN A 186 13.55 -4.84 -15.03
C ASN A 186 13.32 -5.33 -13.59
N VAL A 187 14.38 -5.43 -12.78
CA VAL A 187 14.26 -5.77 -11.36
C VAL A 187 13.48 -4.68 -10.60
N SER A 188 13.76 -3.40 -10.88
CA SER A 188 13.03 -2.26 -10.29
C SER A 188 11.53 -2.32 -10.57
N ASN A 189 11.17 -2.55 -11.84
CA ASN A 189 9.76 -2.66 -12.26
C ASN A 189 9.06 -3.80 -11.52
N ARG A 190 9.69 -4.97 -11.42
CA ARG A 190 9.11 -6.12 -10.69
C ARG A 190 8.94 -5.88 -9.20
N LEU A 191 9.84 -5.10 -8.59
CA LEU A 191 9.69 -4.69 -7.20
C LEU A 191 8.54 -3.70 -7.00
N GLN A 192 8.20 -2.90 -8.03
CA GLN A 192 7.09 -1.94 -8.01
C GLN A 192 5.71 -2.56 -8.26
N ASP A 193 5.65 -3.79 -8.78
CA ASP A 193 4.38 -4.49 -9.01
C ASP A 193 3.48 -4.51 -7.76
N GLY A 194 2.20 -4.21 -7.93
CA GLY A 194 1.21 -4.23 -6.84
C GLY A 194 1.28 -3.05 -5.87
N LEU A 195 2.36 -2.28 -5.82
CA LEU A 195 2.41 -1.05 -5.00
C LEU A 195 1.43 0.00 -5.49
N ALA A 196 1.22 0.11 -6.81
CA ALA A 196 0.21 1.00 -7.39
C ALA A 196 -1.18 0.70 -6.83
N PHE A 197 -1.57 -0.57 -6.73
CA PHE A 197 -2.85 -0.97 -6.13
C PHE A 197 -2.95 -0.52 -4.66
N LEU A 198 -1.88 -0.72 -3.88
CA LEU A 198 -1.84 -0.34 -2.48
C LEU A 198 -1.97 1.18 -2.29
N GLY A 199 -1.31 1.95 -3.16
CA GLY A 199 -1.44 3.41 -3.23
C GLY A 199 -2.86 3.85 -3.61
N THR A 200 -3.45 3.23 -4.63
CA THR A 200 -4.83 3.50 -5.06
C THR A 200 -5.83 3.17 -3.96
N VAL A 201 -5.74 2.00 -3.32
CA VAL A 201 -6.65 1.64 -2.21
C VAL A 201 -6.48 2.62 -1.05
N GLY A 202 -5.24 2.95 -0.71
CA GLY A 202 -4.94 3.91 0.36
C GLY A 202 -5.54 5.30 0.14
N SER A 203 -5.56 5.79 -1.11
CA SER A 203 -6.13 7.10 -1.44
C SER A 203 -7.64 7.08 -1.68
N THR A 204 -8.19 5.98 -2.21
CA THR A 204 -9.60 5.92 -2.65
C THR A 204 -10.55 5.33 -1.60
N ALA A 205 -10.11 4.40 -0.75
CA ALA A 205 -10.97 3.74 0.24
C ALA A 205 -11.70 4.70 1.20
N PRO A 206 -11.10 5.81 1.69
CA PRO A 206 -11.82 6.77 2.53
C PRO A 206 -13.00 7.41 1.79
N PHE A 207 -12.82 7.74 0.51
CA PHE A 207 -13.88 8.33 -0.31
C PHE A 207 -14.98 7.33 -0.66
N VAL A 208 -14.62 6.06 -0.86
CA VAL A 208 -15.59 4.97 -1.03
C VAL A 208 -16.44 4.80 0.23
N GLY A 209 -15.82 4.86 1.42
CA GLY A 209 -16.53 4.86 2.70
C GLY A 209 -17.45 6.06 2.86
N LEU A 210 -16.94 7.27 2.60
CA LEU A 210 -17.71 8.51 2.61
C LEU A 210 -18.92 8.44 1.68
N PHE A 211 -18.75 7.97 0.44
CA PHE A 211 -19.84 7.77 -0.51
C PHE A 211 -20.95 6.89 0.06
N GLY A 212 -20.59 5.77 0.69
CA GLY A 212 -21.56 4.89 1.33
C GLY A 212 -22.34 5.58 2.45
N THR A 213 -21.72 6.49 3.20
CA THR A 213 -22.41 7.26 4.25
C THR A 213 -23.37 8.28 3.69
N VAL A 214 -22.96 9.00 2.64
CA VAL A 214 -23.80 9.99 1.95
C VAL A 214 -25.03 9.30 1.37
N TRP A 215 -24.83 8.14 0.74
CA TRP A 215 -25.93 7.33 0.20
C TRP A 215 -26.87 6.83 1.30
N GLY A 216 -26.34 6.31 2.41
CA GLY A 216 -27.14 5.81 3.53
C GLY A 216 -28.00 6.91 4.17
N ILE A 217 -27.41 8.09 4.41
CA ILE A 217 -28.13 9.25 4.95
C ILE A 217 -29.19 9.74 3.95
N TYR A 218 -28.88 9.81 2.66
CA TYR A 218 -29.84 10.19 1.62
C TYR A 218 -31.07 9.28 1.60
N HIS A 219 -30.87 7.95 1.65
CA HIS A 219 -31.97 6.99 1.64
C HIS A 219 -32.80 7.10 2.93
N ALA A 220 -32.15 7.27 4.08
CA ALA A 220 -32.83 7.47 5.37
C ALA A 220 -33.73 8.72 5.36
N LEU A 221 -33.21 9.86 4.91
CA LEU A 221 -33.95 11.11 4.84
C LEU A 221 -35.13 11.03 3.85
N THR A 222 -34.95 10.32 2.74
CA THR A 222 -36.02 10.09 1.76
C THR A 222 -37.14 9.26 2.35
N ALA A 223 -36.83 8.18 3.09
CA ALA A 223 -37.81 7.34 3.77
C ALA A 223 -38.62 8.14 4.82
N ILE A 224 -37.96 9.01 5.58
CA ILE A 224 -38.62 9.89 6.56
C ILE A 224 -39.51 10.92 5.85
N GLY A 225 -39.03 11.52 4.76
CA GLY A 225 -39.79 12.48 3.97
C GLY A 225 -41.08 11.88 3.40
N ILE A 226 -41.03 10.63 2.92
CA ILE A 226 -42.21 9.90 2.43
C ILE A 226 -43.16 9.56 3.58
N ALA A 227 -42.64 9.18 4.75
CA ALA A 227 -43.46 8.82 5.92
C ALA A 227 -44.17 10.03 6.57
N GLY A 228 -43.73 11.26 6.30
CA GLY A 228 -44.36 12.48 6.79
C GLY A 228 -44.22 12.74 8.30
N GLN A 229 -43.54 11.85 9.04
CA GLN A 229 -43.25 12.00 10.46
C GLN A 229 -41.76 11.88 10.73
N ALA A 230 -41.13 13.01 11.07
CA ALA A 230 -39.77 13.03 11.56
C ALA A 230 -39.76 12.75 13.07
N SER A 231 -39.20 11.61 13.47
CA SER A 231 -38.86 11.30 14.86
C SER A 231 -37.39 10.89 14.94
N ILE A 232 -36.72 11.26 16.03
CA ILE A 232 -35.30 10.94 16.26
C ILE A 232 -35.05 9.43 16.17
N ASP A 233 -35.96 8.63 16.69
CA ASP A 233 -35.86 7.16 16.68
C ASP A 233 -35.82 6.58 15.25
N LYS A 234 -36.43 7.26 14.27
CA LYS A 234 -36.43 6.86 12.85
C LYS A 234 -35.17 7.30 12.11
N VAL A 235 -34.48 8.33 12.60
CA VAL A 235 -33.25 8.88 11.99
C VAL A 235 -31.99 8.21 12.57
N ALA A 236 -31.97 7.98 13.89
CA ALA A 236 -30.76 7.60 14.61
C ALA A 236 -30.14 6.29 14.12
N GLY A 237 -30.96 5.28 13.82
CA GLY A 237 -30.49 3.98 13.32
C GLY A 237 -29.81 4.08 11.96
N PRO A 238 -30.51 4.50 10.90
CA PRO A 238 -29.93 4.61 9.56
C PRO A 238 -28.70 5.52 9.48
N VAL A 239 -28.68 6.62 10.24
CA VAL A 239 -27.51 7.51 10.29
C VAL A 239 -26.34 6.84 10.99
N GLY A 240 -26.56 6.14 12.11
CA GLY A 240 -25.53 5.37 12.79
C GLY A 240 -24.94 4.25 11.91
N GLU A 241 -25.81 3.52 11.21
CA GLU A 241 -25.41 2.51 10.22
C GLU A 241 -24.56 3.12 9.10
N ALA A 242 -24.95 4.27 8.56
CA ALA A 242 -24.17 4.98 7.56
C ALA A 242 -22.76 5.30 8.07
N LEU A 243 -22.60 5.84 9.29
CA LEU A 243 -21.28 6.20 9.84
C LEU A 243 -20.29 5.02 9.92
N ILE A 244 -20.78 3.79 10.07
CA ILE A 244 -19.93 2.59 10.08
C ILE A 244 -19.19 2.44 8.74
N MET A 245 -19.79 2.83 7.61
CA MET A 245 -19.13 2.69 6.30
C MET A 245 -17.88 3.58 6.19
N THR A 246 -17.91 4.82 6.70
CA THR A 246 -16.71 5.67 6.76
C THR A 246 -15.64 5.06 7.66
N ALA A 247 -16.04 4.53 8.82
CA ALA A 247 -15.11 3.88 9.73
C ALA A 247 -14.41 2.69 9.05
N ILE A 248 -15.15 1.88 8.29
CA ILE A 248 -14.58 0.78 7.49
C ILE A 248 -13.67 1.32 6.39
N GLY A 249 -14.07 2.36 5.66
CA GLY A 249 -13.24 2.99 4.63
C GLY A 249 -11.87 3.42 5.17
N LEU A 250 -11.85 4.04 6.36
CA LEU A 250 -10.61 4.40 7.05
C LEU A 250 -9.82 3.18 7.54
N ALA A 251 -10.50 2.17 8.09
CA ALA A 251 -9.88 0.94 8.54
C ALA A 251 -9.20 0.15 7.40
N VAL A 252 -9.70 0.29 6.16
CA VAL A 252 -9.08 -0.26 4.95
C VAL A 252 -7.92 0.62 4.46
N ALA A 253 -8.10 1.94 4.45
CA ALA A 253 -7.13 2.88 3.93
C ALA A 253 -5.83 2.94 4.74
N VAL A 254 -5.92 3.00 6.07
CA VAL A 254 -4.76 3.23 6.95
C VAL A 254 -3.70 2.11 6.79
N PRO A 255 -4.04 0.82 6.88
CA PRO A 255 -3.06 -0.25 6.66
C PRO A 255 -2.49 -0.24 5.24
N ALA A 256 -3.29 0.08 4.22
CA ALA A 256 -2.83 0.15 2.83
C ALA A 256 -1.77 1.23 2.65
N VAL A 257 -2.00 2.45 3.15
CA VAL A 257 -1.03 3.56 3.06
C VAL A 257 0.25 3.24 3.84
N LEU A 258 0.13 2.70 5.06
CA LEU A 258 1.29 2.30 5.86
C LEU A 258 2.10 1.20 5.18
N GLY A 259 1.42 0.19 4.64
CA GLY A 259 2.02 -0.88 3.85
C GLY A 259 2.76 -0.33 2.64
N TYR A 260 2.12 0.54 1.85
CA TYR A 260 2.73 1.17 0.68
C TYR A 260 4.03 1.89 1.04
N ASN A 261 3.99 2.79 2.02
CA ASN A 261 5.17 3.55 2.46
C ASN A 261 6.29 2.63 2.98
N PHE A 262 5.94 1.58 3.73
CA PHE A 262 6.89 0.61 4.24
C PHE A 262 7.58 -0.18 3.11
N LEU A 263 6.80 -0.68 2.14
CA LEU A 263 7.30 -1.47 1.02
C LEU A 263 8.17 -0.61 0.08
N VAL A 264 7.80 0.65 -0.19
CA VAL A 264 8.61 1.59 -0.99
C VAL A 264 9.98 1.80 -0.35
N ARG A 265 10.03 2.04 0.96
CA ARG A 265 11.29 2.22 1.69
C ARG A 265 12.18 0.98 1.58
N ARG A 266 11.61 -0.21 1.69
CA ARG A 266 12.35 -1.47 1.52
C ARG A 266 12.84 -1.68 0.08
N ASN A 267 12.02 -1.35 -0.92
CA ASN A 267 12.43 -1.42 -2.32
C ASN A 267 13.66 -0.56 -2.58
N LYS A 268 13.72 0.66 -2.01
CA LYS A 268 14.91 1.51 -2.11
C LYS A 268 16.18 0.80 -1.61
N SER A 269 16.11 0.18 -0.43
CA SER A 269 17.25 -0.55 0.14
C SER A 269 17.69 -1.76 -0.71
N VAL A 270 16.74 -2.51 -1.27
CA VAL A 270 17.06 -3.62 -2.19
C VAL A 270 17.69 -3.08 -3.48
N MET A 271 17.16 -1.99 -4.03
CA MET A 271 17.66 -1.37 -5.27
C MET A 271 19.07 -0.80 -5.12
N GLU A 272 19.42 -0.24 -3.96
CA GLU A 272 20.79 0.20 -3.66
C GLU A 272 21.79 -0.96 -3.78
N ARG A 273 21.44 -2.14 -3.23
CA ARG A 273 22.27 -3.36 -3.33
C ARG A 273 22.36 -3.87 -4.76
N VAL A 274 21.24 -3.89 -5.46
CA VAL A 274 21.16 -4.33 -6.86
C VAL A 274 22.05 -3.46 -7.76
N ARG A 275 22.00 -2.13 -7.58
CA ARG A 275 22.84 -1.18 -8.34
C ARG A 275 24.31 -1.33 -8.01
N ALA A 276 24.66 -1.46 -6.73
CA ALA A 276 26.03 -1.70 -6.30
C ALA A 276 26.61 -2.99 -6.93
N PHE A 277 25.82 -4.07 -6.94
CA PHE A 277 26.18 -5.33 -7.57
C PHE A 277 26.38 -5.20 -9.08
N GLY A 278 25.47 -4.52 -9.79
CA GLY A 278 25.61 -4.26 -11.23
C GLY A 278 26.87 -3.47 -11.58
N ALA A 279 27.21 -2.43 -10.79
CA ALA A 279 28.43 -1.65 -10.99
C ALA A 279 29.71 -2.48 -10.77
N GLN A 280 29.71 -3.39 -9.80
CA GLN A 280 30.84 -4.29 -9.56
C GLN A 280 30.99 -5.29 -10.71
N LEU A 281 29.90 -5.87 -11.21
CA LEU A 281 29.90 -6.76 -12.37
C LEU A 281 30.48 -6.07 -13.61
N HIS A 282 30.02 -4.85 -13.89
CA HIS A 282 30.51 -4.04 -15.00
C HIS A 282 32.03 -3.83 -14.92
N THR A 283 32.54 -3.45 -13.75
CA THR A 283 33.96 -3.26 -13.50
C THR A 283 34.77 -4.54 -13.75
N VAL A 284 34.28 -5.69 -13.27
CA VAL A 284 34.99 -6.98 -13.36
C VAL A 284 34.98 -7.52 -14.79
N LEU A 285 33.87 -7.39 -15.51
CA LEU A 285 33.79 -7.77 -16.93
C LEU A 285 34.74 -6.94 -17.80
N LEU A 286 34.83 -5.63 -17.53
CA LEU A 286 35.75 -4.75 -18.24
C LEU A 286 37.22 -5.06 -17.90
N ALA A 287 37.53 -5.36 -16.63
CA ALA A 287 38.87 -5.75 -16.21
C ALA A 287 39.30 -7.12 -16.76
N GLY A 288 38.38 -8.09 -16.79
CA GLY A 288 38.60 -9.42 -17.37
C GLY A 288 38.90 -9.36 -18.86
N SER A 289 38.21 -8.48 -19.60
CA SER A 289 38.50 -8.17 -21.00
C SER A 289 39.96 -7.76 -21.22
N ARG A 290 40.45 -6.79 -20.44
CA ARG A 290 41.82 -6.28 -20.57
C ARG A 290 42.89 -7.35 -20.29
N ARG A 291 42.59 -8.29 -19.38
CA ARG A 291 43.47 -9.43 -19.10
C ARG A 291 43.56 -10.39 -20.29
N SER A 292 42.42 -10.68 -20.93
CA SER A 292 42.35 -11.51 -22.14
C SER A 292 43.17 -10.89 -23.28
N VAL A 293 42.92 -9.61 -23.61
CA VAL A 293 43.66 -8.89 -24.67
C VAL A 293 45.17 -8.89 -24.42
N ARG A 294 45.62 -8.67 -23.18
CA ARG A 294 47.04 -8.71 -22.82
C ARG A 294 47.65 -10.11 -22.91
N ALA A 295 46.89 -11.16 -22.59
CA ALA A 295 47.34 -12.54 -22.70
C ALA A 295 47.57 -12.92 -24.17
N THR A 296 46.59 -12.63 -25.04
CA THR A 296 46.70 -12.86 -26.49
C THR A 296 47.87 -12.08 -27.10
N ALA A 297 48.05 -10.81 -26.71
CA ALA A 297 49.17 -10.00 -27.19
C ALA A 297 50.54 -10.56 -26.73
N ARG A 298 50.62 -11.13 -25.52
CA ARG A 298 51.85 -11.76 -25.00
C ARG A 298 52.16 -13.08 -25.70
N GLU A 299 51.15 -13.91 -25.97
CA GLU A 299 51.32 -15.15 -26.75
C GLU A 299 51.79 -14.85 -28.17
N ALA A 300 51.20 -13.85 -28.83
CA ALA A 300 51.63 -13.42 -30.16
C ALA A 300 53.08 -12.90 -30.17
N ALA A 301 53.53 -12.22 -29.10
CA ALA A 301 54.89 -11.72 -28.96
C ALA A 301 55.93 -12.81 -28.61
N LEU A 302 55.52 -13.92 -28.00
CA LEU A 302 56.38 -15.08 -27.71
C LEU A 302 56.51 -16.04 -28.90
N ALA A 303 55.62 -15.93 -29.88
CA ALA A 303 55.62 -16.73 -31.10
C ALA A 303 56.44 -16.10 -32.25
N GLN A 304 57.02 -14.91 -32.03
CA GLN A 304 57.95 -14.22 -32.94
C GLN A 304 59.38 -14.33 -32.41
#